data_AF-A0A936A7W7-F1
#
_entry.id   AF-A0A936A7W7-F1
#
_cell.length_a   1.000
_cell.length_b   1.000
_cell.length_c   1.000
_cell.angle_alpha   90.00
_cell.angle_beta   90.00
_cell.angle_gamma   90.00
#
_symmetry.space_group_name_H-M   'P 1'
#
loop_
_entity.id
_entity.type
_entity.pdbx_description
1 polymer ?
#
loop_
_entity_poly.entity_id
_entity_poly.type
_entity_poly.pdbx_seq_one_letter_code
_entity_poly.pdbx_strand_id
1 'polypeptide(L)'
;MAFVYAILIFLVFILFNVYIRVKTFGMYKQLVQNRIQFNFMDLFNQQKWDQAKSHYPDSVELMDRFRTHIRLTGLLFIAVIVIVLGLLFLIRMQA
;
A
#
# COMPACT_ATOMS: atom_id res chain seq x y z
N MET A 1 -16.63 22.48 -18.88
CA MET A 1 -15.25 21.99 -19.12
C MET A 1 -14.54 21.60 -17.82
N ALA A 2 -14.27 22.52 -16.89
CA ALA A 2 -13.58 22.23 -15.62
C ALA A 2 -14.20 21.08 -14.78
N PHE A 3 -15.54 21.03 -14.72
CA PHE A 3 -16.27 19.99 -13.98
C PHE A 3 -16.07 18.57 -14.56
N VAL A 4 -15.94 18.45 -15.90
CA VAL A 4 -15.71 17.16 -16.57
C VAL A 4 -14.30 16.64 -16.25
N TYR A 5 -13.30 17.52 -16.22
CA TYR A 5 -11.94 17.15 -15.82
C TYR A 5 -11.86 16.70 -14.36
N ALA A 6 -12.59 17.38 -13.46
CA ALA A 6 -12.65 16.98 -12.05
C ALA A 6 -13.23 15.56 -11.87
N ILE A 7 -14.32 15.24 -12.58
CA ILE A 7 -14.93 13.91 -12.55
C ILE A 7 -13.96 12.84 -13.09
N LEU A 8 -13.26 13.12 -14.20
CA LEU A 8 -12.30 12.18 -14.77
C LEU A 8 -11.14 11.89 -13.81
N ILE A 9 -10.56 12.93 -13.19
CA ILE A 9 -9.51 12.76 -12.17
C ILE A 9 -10.04 11.93 -11.01
N PHE A 10 -11.24 12.25 -10.50
CA PHE A 10 -11.86 11.51 -9.40
C PHE A 10 -12.05 10.03 -9.73
N LEU A 11 -12.53 9.71 -10.94
CA LEU A 11 -12.67 8.33 -11.42
C LEU A 11 -11.32 7.60 -11.46
N VAL A 12 -10.27 8.26 -11.94
CA VAL A 12 -8.91 7.68 -11.96
C VAL A 12 -8.44 7.34 -10.54
N PHE A 13 -8.65 8.24 -9.57
CA PHE A 13 -8.32 7.98 -8.18
C PHE A 13 -9.09 6.79 -7.59
N ILE A 14 -10.39 6.68 -7.88
CA ILE A 14 -11.21 5.53 -7.45
C ILE A 14 -10.66 4.23 -8.04
N LEU A 15 -10.45 4.19 -9.36
CA LEU A 15 -9.96 2.99 -10.04
C LEU A 15 -8.58 2.58 -9.52
N PHE A 16 -7.69 3.56 -9.29
CA PHE A 16 -6.38 3.31 -8.71
C PHE A 16 -6.47 2.73 -7.29
N ASN A 17 -7.35 3.26 -6.45
CA ASN A 17 -7.59 2.75 -5.10
C ASN A 17 -8.12 1.31 -5.12
N VAL A 18 -9.12 1.05 -5.96
CA VAL A 18 -9.72 -0.29 -6.13
C VAL A 18 -8.68 -1.29 -6.65
N TYR A 19 -7.88 -0.91 -7.64
CA TYR A 19 -6.83 -1.75 -8.19
C TYR A 19 -5.80 -2.17 -7.12
N ILE A 20 -5.32 -1.22 -6.31
CA ILE A 20 -4.39 -1.52 -5.21
C ILE A 20 -5.03 -2.52 -4.25
N ARG A 21 -6.30 -2.30 -3.87
CA ARG A 21 -7.00 -3.16 -2.91
C ARG A 21 -7.17 -4.59 -3.42
N VAL A 22 -7.60 -4.75 -4.68
CA VAL A 22 -7.74 -6.08 -5.31
C VAL A 22 -6.40 -6.80 -5.37
N LYS A 23 -5.33 -6.12 -5.79
CA LYS A 23 -3.99 -6.71 -5.86
C LYS A 23 -3.46 -7.12 -4.48
N THR A 24 -3.63 -6.27 -3.47
CA THR A 24 -3.23 -6.57 -2.09
C THR A 24 -4.01 -7.77 -1.53
N PHE A 25 -5.32 -7.84 -1.76
CA PHE A 25 -6.14 -8.99 -1.35
C PHE A 25 -5.69 -10.29 -2.02
N GLY A 26 -5.31 -10.24 -3.30
CA GLY A 26 -4.78 -11.40 -4.02
C GLY A 26 -3.52 -11.98 -3.36
N MET A 27 -2.53 -11.13 -3.07
CA MET A 27 -1.31 -11.56 -2.39
C MET A 27 -1.57 -12.01 -0.95
N TYR A 28 -2.43 -11.29 -0.22
CA TYR A 28 -2.84 -11.69 1.12
C TYR A 28 -3.49 -13.08 1.13
N LYS A 29 -4.38 -13.36 0.16
CA LYS A 29 -5.01 -14.68 0.01
C LYS A 29 -3.97 -15.78 -0.19
N GLN A 30 -2.93 -15.53 -0.99
CA GLN A 30 -1.84 -16.49 -1.21
C GLN A 30 -1.05 -16.76 0.09
N LEU A 31 -0.76 -15.72 0.87
CA LEU A 31 -0.09 -15.88 2.18
C LEU A 31 -0.92 -16.73 3.15
N VAL A 32 -2.24 -16.50 3.20
CA VAL A 32 -3.16 -17.27 4.06
C VAL A 32 -3.28 -18.72 3.61
N GLN A 33 -3.33 -18.97 2.29
CA GLN A 33 -3.35 -20.34 1.74
C GLN A 33 -2.09 -21.14 2.10
N ASN A 34 -0.93 -20.48 2.07
CA ASN A 34 0.35 -21.07 2.48
C ASN A 34 0.54 -21.08 4.01
N ARG A 35 -0.50 -20.72 4.78
CA ARG A 35 -0.50 -20.65 6.26
C ARG A 35 0.65 -19.84 6.87
N ILE A 36 1.10 -18.81 6.15
CA ILE A 36 2.21 -17.97 6.58
C ILE A 36 1.73 -17.02 7.66
N GLN A 37 2.31 -17.14 8.86
CA GLN A 37 1.99 -16.30 10.00
C GLN A 37 3.17 -15.37 10.33
N PHE A 38 2.91 -14.07 10.40
CA PHE A 38 3.85 -13.04 10.84
C PHE A 38 3.08 -11.85 11.41
N ASN A 39 3.70 -11.04 12.26
CA ASN A 39 3.10 -9.80 12.73
C ASN A 39 3.30 -8.70 11.69
N PHE A 40 2.29 -7.84 11.50
CA PHE A 40 2.38 -6.72 10.57
C PHE A 40 3.58 -5.81 10.86
N MET A 41 3.96 -5.63 12.14
CA MET A 41 5.12 -4.80 12.50
C MET A 41 6.46 -5.41 12.06
N ASP A 42 6.51 -6.72 11.86
CA ASP A 42 7.72 -7.41 11.39
C ASP A 42 8.01 -7.07 9.93
N LEU A 43 7.00 -6.67 9.14
CA LEU A 43 7.19 -6.16 7.77
C LEU A 43 8.10 -4.94 7.73
N PHE A 44 8.17 -4.15 8.82
CA PHE A 44 8.96 -2.93 8.89
C PHE A 44 10.37 -3.17 9.47
N ASN A 45 10.56 -4.23 10.25
CA ASN A 45 11.85 -4.59 10.82
C ASN A 45 12.56 -5.66 9.98
N GLN A 46 13.72 -5.33 9.40
CA GLN A 46 14.47 -6.25 8.55
C GLN A 46 14.85 -7.56 9.27
N GLN A 47 15.36 -7.47 10.49
CA GLN A 47 15.81 -8.62 11.26
C GLN A 47 14.66 -9.59 11.56
N LYS A 48 13.51 -9.07 12.00
CA LYS A 48 12.32 -9.89 12.27
C LYS A 48 11.74 -10.49 10.99
N TRP A 49 11.83 -9.77 9.88
CA TRP A 49 11.40 -10.28 8.59
C TRP A 49 12.26 -11.43 8.09
N ASP A 50 13.58 -11.33 8.23
CA ASP A 50 14.50 -12.40 7.85
C ASP A 50 14.32 -13.63 8.75
N GLN A 51 14.00 -13.43 10.03
CA GLN A 51 13.57 -14.52 10.92
C GLN A 51 12.24 -15.14 10.48
N ALA A 52 11.24 -14.35 10.08
CA ALA A 52 9.97 -14.90 9.57
C ALA A 52 10.18 -15.71 8.29
N LYS A 53 11.06 -15.26 7.38
CA LYS A 53 11.38 -15.96 6.13
C LYS A 53 12.05 -17.31 6.34
N SER A 54 12.88 -17.46 7.37
CA SER A 54 13.55 -18.75 7.64
C SER A 54 12.56 -19.88 7.99
N HIS A 55 11.37 -19.54 8.49
CA HIS A 55 10.29 -20.50 8.75
C HIS A 55 9.54 -20.93 7.48
N TYR A 56 9.67 -20.19 6.37
CA TYR A 56 8.93 -20.43 5.12
C TYR A 56 9.84 -20.32 3.89
N PRO A 57 10.86 -21.19 3.73
CA PRO A 57 11.84 -21.11 2.65
C PRO A 57 11.19 -21.16 1.25
N ASP A 58 10.14 -21.96 1.07
CA ASP A 58 9.43 -22.13 -0.21
C ASP A 58 8.57 -20.93 -0.61
N SER A 59 8.33 -20.00 0.32
CA SER A 59 7.46 -18.83 0.13
C SER A 59 8.19 -17.50 0.25
N VAL A 60 9.53 -17.50 0.31
CA VAL A 60 10.36 -16.29 0.45
C VAL A 60 10.05 -15.26 -0.62
N GLU A 61 9.91 -15.68 -1.88
CA GLU A 61 9.63 -14.76 -2.97
C GLU A 61 8.25 -14.09 -2.84
N LEU A 62 7.22 -14.87 -2.46
CA LEU A 62 5.87 -14.36 -2.22
C LEU A 62 5.87 -13.35 -1.06
N MET A 63 6.57 -13.70 0.02
CA MET A 63 6.75 -12.85 1.19
C MET A 63 7.41 -11.52 0.80
N ASP A 64 8.56 -11.54 0.11
CA ASP A 64 9.29 -10.33 -0.25
C ASP A 64 8.52 -9.45 -1.25
N ARG A 65 7.79 -10.05 -2.20
CA ARG A 65 6.87 -9.32 -3.09
C ARG A 65 5.75 -8.64 -2.30
N PHE A 66 5.14 -9.35 -1.34
CA PHE A 66 4.10 -8.77 -0.49
C PHE A 66 4.63 -7.62 0.35
N ARG A 67 5.78 -7.80 1.03
CA ARG A 67 6.41 -6.75 1.83
C ARG A 67 6.72 -5.51 1.01
N THR A 68 7.28 -5.68 -0.17
CA THR A 68 7.59 -4.59 -1.10
C THR A 68 6.33 -3.86 -1.54
N HIS A 69 5.29 -4.60 -1.93
CA HIS A 69 4.01 -4.02 -2.34
C HIS A 69 3.34 -3.23 -1.20
N ILE A 70 3.27 -3.79 0.01
CA ILE A 70 2.69 -3.12 1.18
C ILE A 70 3.46 -1.85 1.55
N ARG A 71 4.81 -1.91 1.54
CA ARG A 71 5.63 -0.74 1.84
C ARG A 71 5.46 0.38 0.80
N LEU A 72 5.51 0.04 -0.49
CA LEU A 72 5.34 1.02 -1.56
C LEU A 72 3.94 1.64 -1.55
N THR A 73 2.90 0.81 -1.44
CA THR A 73 1.51 1.31 -1.40
C THR A 73 1.22 2.13 -0.15
N GLY A 74 1.76 1.72 1.02
CA GLY A 74 1.69 2.51 2.25
C GLY A 74 2.40 3.86 2.13
N LEU A 75 3.61 3.89 1.56
CA LEU A 75 4.35 5.13 1.32
C LEU A 75 3.62 6.07 0.38
N LEU A 76 3.08 5.55 -0.73
CA LEU A 76 2.27 6.33 -1.67
C LEU A 76 1.04 6.93 -0.97
N PHE A 77 0.36 6.15 -0.12
CA PHE A 77 -0.81 6.63 0.61
C PHE A 77 -0.46 7.78 1.57
N ILE A 78 0.63 7.64 2.33
CA ILE A 78 1.14 8.69 3.22
C ILE A 78 1.52 9.94 2.41
N ALA A 79 2.24 9.78 1.30
CA ALA A 79 2.65 10.89 0.44
C ALA A 79 1.43 11.67 -0.10
N VAL A 80 0.40 10.97 -0.56
CA VAL A 80 -0.85 11.59 -1.02
C VAL A 80 -1.52 12.38 0.09
N ILE A 81 -1.62 11.82 1.31
CA ILE A 81 -2.20 12.52 2.46
C ILE A 81 -1.40 13.79 2.78
N VAL A 82 -0.07 13.70 2.83
CA VAL A 82 0.80 14.85 3.13
C VAL A 82 0.64 15.95 2.08
N ILE A 83 0.59 15.59 0.80
CA ILE A 83 0.36 16.55 -0.29
C ILE A 83 -0.99 17.23 -0.14
N VAL A 84 -2.07 16.47 0.09
CA VAL A 84 -3.42 17.02 0.25
C VAL A 84 -3.50 17.95 1.48
N LEU A 85 -2.96 17.52 2.62
CA LEU A 85 -2.93 18.35 3.83
C LEU A 85 -2.09 19.62 3.64
N GLY A 86 -0.93 19.51 2.97
CA GLY A 86 -0.08 20.64 2.64
C GLY A 86 -0.78 21.66 1.73
N LEU A 87 -1.45 21.19 0.68
CA LEU A 87 -2.25 22.05 -0.21
C LEU A 87 -3.39 22.74 0.54
N LEU A 88 -4.13 22.01 1.37
CA LEU A 88 -5.21 22.59 2.19
C LEU A 88 -4.69 23.65 3.16
N PHE A 89 -3.53 23.41 3.78
CA PHE A 89 -2.89 24.37 4.67
C PHE A 89 -2.46 25.65 3.93
N LEU A 90 -1.85 25.50 2.74
CA LEU A 90 -1.46 26.63 1.90
C LEU A 90 -2.66 27.46 1.45
N ILE A 91 -3.75 26.82 1.02
CA ILE A 91 -4.99 27.50 0.63
C ILE A 91 -5.57 28.28 1.84
N ARG A 92 -5.60 27.66 3.02
CA ARG A 92 -6.09 28.30 4.25
C ARG A 92 -5.24 29.50 4.66
N MET A 93 -3.94 29.51 4.37
CA MET A 93 -3.06 30.64 4.70
C MET A 93 -3.25 31.84 3.75
N GLN A 94 -3.78 31.62 2.56
CA GLN A 94 -4.02 32.66 1.55
C GLN A 94 -5.43 33.28 1.60
N ALA A 95 -6.36 32.64 2.32
CA ALA A 95 -7.76 33.08 2.50
C ALA A 95 -7.92 33.84 3.82
#